data_AF-A0A4R7Z8A1-F1
#
_entry.id   AF-A0A4R7Z8A1-F1
#
_cell.length_a   1.000
_cell.length_b   1.000
_cell.length_c   1.000
_cell.angle_alpha   90.00
_cell.angle_beta   90.00
_cell.angle_gamma   90.00
#
_symmetry.space_group_name_H-M   'P 1'
#
loop_
_entity.id
_entity.type
_entity.pdbx_description
1 polymer ?
#
loop_
_entity_poly.entity_id
_entity_poly.type
_entity_poly.pdbx_seq_one_letter_code
_entity_poly.pdbx_strand_id
1 'polypeptide(L)'
;MKFGKLITICFILLSFMVPVLANEEDVESTDPESIKKPGTYFIKVQVGEPGNEVTRYIKTTITFPKSKINEKNQEGIDASDIRIQPNTIQNLSNKELINKANVRAWSLIDGKSVPITKVMVKKSNESQVAYVVTFSTKKNTSIQANVYEGQVSKMSFETLAIYLSEEHQSNRWSITSIAVGMSILPIILILVVSFYLQKQLHASQQILYEK
;
A
#
# COMPACT_ATOMS: atom_id res chain seq x y z
N MET A 1 -47.32 -59.42 2.96
CA MET A 1 -46.22 -58.60 3.53
C MET A 1 -46.85 -57.48 4.34
N LYS A 2 -46.65 -57.42 5.66
CA LYS A 2 -47.39 -56.49 6.55
C LYS A 2 -47.06 -55.04 6.18
N PHE A 3 -48.09 -54.22 5.97
CA PHE A 3 -48.02 -52.81 5.54
C PHE A 3 -46.98 -51.98 6.31
N GLY A 4 -46.77 -52.28 7.60
CA GLY A 4 -45.73 -51.66 8.43
C GLY A 4 -44.30 -51.85 7.92
N LYS A 5 -43.95 -53.01 7.33
CA LYS A 5 -42.60 -53.24 6.77
C LYS A 5 -42.34 -52.41 5.51
N LEU A 6 -43.38 -52.11 4.72
CA LEU A 6 -43.27 -51.27 3.54
C LEU A 6 -42.97 -49.80 3.92
N ILE A 7 -43.61 -49.31 4.98
CA ILE A 7 -43.41 -47.95 5.50
C ILE A 7 -42.00 -47.78 6.05
N THR A 8 -41.47 -48.77 6.79
CA THR A 8 -40.11 -48.68 7.33
C THR A 8 -39.05 -48.66 6.21
N ILE A 9 -39.24 -49.46 5.15
CA ILE A 9 -38.35 -49.45 3.98
C ILE A 9 -38.41 -48.09 3.27
N CYS A 10 -39.60 -47.49 3.15
CA CYS A 10 -39.78 -46.19 2.52
C CYS A 10 -39.09 -45.05 3.31
N PHE A 11 -39.15 -45.08 4.65
CA PHE A 11 -38.46 -44.12 5.51
C PHE A 11 -36.93 -44.25 5.44
N ILE A 12 -36.41 -45.48 5.37
CA ILE A 12 -34.97 -45.72 5.19
C ILE A 12 -34.53 -45.23 3.81
N LEU A 13 -35.30 -45.49 2.75
CA LEU A 13 -34.98 -45.03 1.40
C LEU A 13 -35.00 -43.49 1.29
N LEU A 14 -35.93 -42.81 1.99
CA LEU A 14 -35.96 -41.35 2.06
C LEU A 14 -34.74 -40.76 2.77
N SER A 15 -34.14 -41.47 3.74
CA SER A 15 -32.95 -40.99 4.44
C SER A 15 -31.68 -40.96 3.57
N PHE A 16 -31.64 -41.72 2.47
CA PHE A 16 -30.56 -41.68 1.48
C PHE A 16 -30.79 -40.66 0.36
N MET A 17 -31.93 -39.97 0.35
CA MET A 17 -32.30 -38.99 -0.68
C MET A 17 -32.09 -37.54 -0.25
N VAL A 18 -31.48 -37.28 0.92
CA VAL A 18 -31.01 -35.94 1.25
C VAL A 18 -29.73 -35.71 0.45
N PRO A 19 -29.72 -34.87 -0.60
CA PRO A 19 -28.48 -34.53 -1.26
C PRO A 19 -27.56 -33.93 -0.21
N VAL A 20 -26.37 -34.51 -0.04
CA VAL A 20 -25.29 -33.87 0.70
C VAL A 20 -24.85 -32.70 -0.16
N LEU A 21 -25.53 -31.56 0.00
CA LEU A 21 -25.02 -30.28 -0.44
C LEU A 21 -23.76 -30.05 0.38
N ALA A 22 -22.60 -30.32 -0.25
CA ALA A 22 -21.35 -29.78 0.21
C ALA A 22 -21.52 -28.26 0.17
N ASN A 23 -21.82 -27.67 1.33
CA ASN A 23 -21.92 -26.24 1.47
C ASN A 23 -20.49 -25.71 1.27
N GLU A 24 -20.22 -25.15 0.09
CA GLU A 24 -18.99 -24.42 -0.16
C GLU A 24 -18.98 -23.28 0.86
N GLU A 25 -18.01 -23.30 1.78
CA GLU A 25 -17.88 -22.23 2.76
C GLU A 25 -17.61 -20.95 1.96
N ASP A 26 -18.59 -20.04 1.91
CA ASP A 26 -18.53 -18.83 1.07
C ASP A 26 -17.27 -18.02 1.41
N VAL A 27 -16.23 -18.18 0.60
CA VAL A 27 -15.00 -17.40 0.72
C VAL A 27 -15.26 -16.03 0.09
N GLU A 28 -15.37 -15.01 0.94
CA GLU A 28 -15.57 -13.63 0.50
C GLU A 28 -14.38 -13.16 -0.35
N SER A 29 -14.64 -12.90 -1.63
CA SER A 29 -13.61 -12.41 -2.57
C SER A 29 -13.20 -10.99 -2.21
N THR A 30 -11.90 -10.73 -2.21
CA THR A 30 -11.35 -9.38 -2.03
C THR A 30 -10.84 -8.81 -3.34
N ASP A 31 -11.23 -7.57 -3.66
CA ASP A 31 -10.63 -6.78 -4.73
C ASP A 31 -9.21 -6.36 -4.33
N PRO A 32 -8.16 -6.74 -5.10
CA PRO A 32 -6.78 -6.40 -4.79
C PRO A 32 -6.52 -4.90 -4.61
N GLU A 33 -7.21 -4.03 -5.35
CA GLU A 33 -7.00 -2.58 -5.29
C GLU A 33 -7.50 -1.96 -3.98
N SER A 34 -8.37 -2.67 -3.26
CA SER A 34 -8.94 -2.22 -1.99
C SER A 34 -8.03 -2.50 -0.77
N ILE A 35 -6.97 -3.30 -0.92
CA ILE A 35 -6.16 -3.79 0.19
C ILE A 35 -5.21 -2.71 0.70
N LYS A 36 -5.52 -2.15 1.88
CA LYS A 36 -4.72 -1.10 2.55
C LYS A 36 -4.07 -1.54 3.87
N LYS A 37 -4.30 -2.77 4.31
CA LYS A 37 -3.92 -3.29 5.64
C LYS A 37 -3.35 -4.70 5.54
N PRO A 38 -2.46 -5.11 6.45
CA PRO A 38 -1.99 -6.49 6.49
C PRO A 38 -3.14 -7.44 6.80
N GLY A 39 -3.09 -8.64 6.24
CA GLY A 39 -4.21 -9.58 6.28
C GLY A 39 -4.03 -10.74 5.32
N THR A 40 -4.87 -11.76 5.49
CA THR A 40 -5.03 -12.84 4.51
C THR A 40 -6.31 -12.57 3.73
N TYR A 41 -6.21 -12.62 2.40
CA TYR A 41 -7.26 -12.25 1.46
C TYR A 41 -7.40 -13.35 0.41
N PHE A 42 -8.60 -13.46 -0.15
CA PHE A 42 -8.92 -14.42 -1.20
C PHE A 42 -9.24 -13.68 -2.48
N ILE A 43 -8.30 -13.70 -3.40
CA ILE A 43 -8.42 -12.98 -4.67
C ILE A 43 -9.10 -13.90 -5.67
N LYS A 44 -10.23 -13.46 -6.21
CA LYS A 44 -10.93 -14.18 -7.26
C LYS A 44 -10.19 -13.96 -8.58
N VAL A 45 -9.80 -15.07 -9.22
CA VAL A 45 -9.16 -15.08 -10.54
C VAL A 45 -10.03 -15.90 -11.47
N GLN A 46 -10.37 -15.32 -12.63
CA GLN A 46 -11.04 -16.02 -13.71
C GLN A 46 -9.99 -16.43 -14.73
N VAL A 47 -9.92 -17.73 -15.02
CA VAL A 47 -8.97 -18.30 -15.97
C VAL A 47 -9.74 -19.11 -16.99
N GLY A 48 -9.55 -18.82 -18.28
CA GLY A 48 -10.17 -19.56 -19.37
C GLY A 48 -10.41 -18.68 -20.60
N GLU A 49 -11.00 -19.30 -21.61
CA GLU A 49 -11.48 -18.58 -22.78
C GLU A 49 -12.83 -17.93 -22.49
N PRO A 50 -13.18 -16.80 -23.16
CA PRO A 50 -14.50 -16.19 -23.04
C PRO A 50 -15.60 -17.22 -23.29
N GLY A 51 -16.47 -17.44 -22.30
CA GLY A 51 -17.54 -18.44 -22.34
C GLY A 51 -17.22 -19.79 -21.68
N ASN A 52 -15.96 -20.06 -21.33
CA ASN A 52 -15.50 -21.24 -20.57
C ASN A 52 -14.59 -20.83 -19.40
N GLU A 53 -14.92 -19.72 -18.73
CA GLU A 53 -14.13 -19.20 -17.63
C GLU A 53 -14.30 -20.05 -16.37
N VAL A 54 -13.18 -20.44 -15.77
CA VAL A 54 -13.15 -21.12 -14.48
C VAL A 54 -12.78 -20.12 -13.40
N THR A 55 -13.65 -19.97 -12.41
CA THR A 55 -13.34 -19.18 -11.21
C THR A 55 -12.45 -19.97 -10.26
N ARG A 56 -11.35 -19.34 -9.83
CA ARG A 56 -10.44 -19.85 -8.79
C ARG A 56 -10.20 -18.76 -7.76
N TYR A 57 -9.93 -19.16 -6.51
CA TYR A 57 -9.58 -18.24 -5.43
C TYR A 57 -8.12 -18.47 -5.05
N ILE A 58 -7.32 -17.41 -5.10
CA ILE A 58 -5.93 -17.42 -4.66
C ILE A 58 -5.87 -16.81 -3.27
N LYS A 59 -5.40 -17.60 -2.31
CA LYS A 59 -5.14 -17.17 -0.95
C LYS A 59 -3.83 -16.40 -0.89
N THR A 60 -3.90 -15.13 -0.51
CA THR A 60 -2.74 -14.22 -0.44
C THR A 60 -2.65 -13.60 0.94
N THR A 61 -1.48 -13.64 1.56
CA THR A 61 -1.22 -12.96 2.83
C THR A 61 -0.33 -11.75 2.60
N ILE A 62 -0.83 -10.57 2.93
CA ILE A 62 -0.10 -9.31 2.87
C ILE A 62 0.44 -8.98 4.27
N THR A 63 1.74 -8.71 4.35
CA THR A 63 2.44 -8.36 5.59
C THR A 63 3.16 -7.04 5.45
N PHE A 64 3.19 -6.26 6.53
CA PHE A 64 4.06 -5.09 6.67
C PHE A 64 5.38 -5.48 7.36
N PRO A 65 6.41 -4.62 7.36
CA PRO A 65 7.73 -4.98 7.90
C PRO A 65 7.74 -5.44 9.36
N LYS A 66 6.79 -4.97 10.18
CA LYS A 66 6.66 -5.39 11.58
C LYS A 66 5.67 -6.54 11.81
N SER A 67 4.92 -6.95 10.79
CA SER A 67 3.92 -7.99 10.91
C SER A 67 4.55 -9.30 11.37
N LYS A 68 3.89 -9.98 12.30
CA LYS A 68 4.30 -11.29 12.81
C LYS A 68 3.30 -12.34 12.40
N ILE A 69 3.79 -13.41 11.78
CA ILE A 69 3.02 -14.58 11.41
C ILE A 69 3.33 -15.70 12.40
N ASN A 70 2.29 -16.28 12.98
CA ASN A 70 2.39 -17.46 13.83
C ASN A 70 1.69 -18.63 13.14
N GLU A 71 2.46 -19.41 12.40
CA GLU A 71 1.96 -20.56 11.63
C GLU A 71 1.35 -21.64 12.54
N LYS A 72 1.89 -21.84 13.75
CA LYS A 72 1.34 -22.81 14.72
C LYS A 72 -0.08 -22.45 15.13
N ASN A 73 -0.35 -21.17 15.36
CA ASN A 73 -1.66 -20.69 15.78
C ASN A 73 -2.59 -20.35 14.61
N GLN A 74 -2.05 -20.34 13.38
CA GLN A 74 -2.71 -19.85 12.17
C GLN A 74 -3.21 -18.41 12.31
N GLU A 75 -2.38 -17.53 12.87
CA GLU A 75 -2.71 -16.12 13.10
C GLU A 75 -1.58 -15.19 12.61
N GLY A 76 -1.95 -14.05 12.04
CA GLY A 76 -1.06 -12.90 11.83
C GLY A 76 -1.41 -11.76 12.77
N ILE A 77 -0.43 -10.95 13.14
CA ILE A 77 -0.62 -9.73 13.95
C ILE A 77 0.31 -8.61 13.47
N ASP A 78 -0.19 -7.39 13.44
CA ASP A 78 0.54 -6.18 13.08
C ASP A 78 0.19 -5.03 14.04
N ALA A 79 1.16 -4.13 14.25
CA ALA A 79 1.02 -2.94 15.06
C ALA A 79 2.03 -1.87 14.62
N SER A 80 1.60 -0.62 14.66
CA SER A 80 2.39 0.58 14.45
C SER A 80 2.89 1.15 15.77
N ASP A 81 4.02 1.86 15.72
CA ASP A 81 4.51 2.63 16.87
C ASP A 81 3.60 3.82 17.18
N ILE A 82 3.53 4.20 18.44
CA ILE A 82 2.65 5.26 18.95
C ILE A 82 3.47 6.51 19.25
N ARG A 83 2.98 7.67 18.83
CA ARG A 83 3.48 8.99 19.27
C ARG A 83 2.41 9.71 20.07
N ILE A 84 2.73 10.11 21.29
CA ILE A 84 1.81 10.77 22.22
C ILE A 84 2.50 11.93 22.95
N GLN A 85 1.69 12.79 23.56
CA GLN A 85 2.19 13.83 24.45
C GLN A 85 2.82 13.21 25.71
N PRO A 86 3.77 13.92 26.35
CA PRO A 86 4.40 13.45 27.58
C PRO A 86 3.37 13.14 28.67
N ASN A 87 3.64 12.14 29.49
CA ASN A 87 2.80 11.73 30.63
C ASN A 87 1.35 11.35 30.28
N THR A 88 1.02 11.11 29.01
CA THR A 88 -0.36 10.81 28.59
C THR A 88 -0.67 9.32 28.67
N ILE A 89 0.34 8.44 28.62
CA ILE A 89 0.11 6.99 28.48
C ILE A 89 -0.70 6.39 29.63
N GLN A 90 -0.55 6.93 30.84
CA GLN A 90 -1.22 6.43 32.04
C GLN A 90 -2.73 6.64 32.00
N ASN A 91 -3.20 7.59 31.19
CA ASN A 91 -4.61 7.91 31.02
C ASN A 91 -5.24 7.18 29.83
N LEU A 92 -4.45 6.45 29.03
CA LEU A 92 -4.96 5.75 27.85
C LEU A 92 -5.49 4.37 28.23
N SER A 93 -6.71 4.10 27.82
CA SER A 93 -7.32 2.78 27.89
C SER A 93 -6.67 1.81 26.89
N ASN A 94 -6.84 0.50 27.13
CA ASN A 94 -6.41 -0.54 26.19
C ASN A 94 -6.99 -0.34 24.78
N LYS A 95 -8.25 0.11 24.69
CA LYS A 95 -8.92 0.39 23.41
C LYS A 95 -8.24 1.55 22.67
N GLU A 96 -7.87 2.60 23.37
CA GLU A 96 -7.15 3.73 22.78
C GLU A 96 -5.75 3.35 22.34
N LEU A 97 -5.04 2.52 23.11
CA LEU A 97 -3.73 1.99 22.72
C LEU A 97 -3.83 1.12 21.46
N ILE A 98 -4.81 0.22 21.39
CA ILE A 98 -5.10 -0.60 20.20
C ILE A 98 -5.36 0.29 18.98
N ASN A 99 -6.20 1.32 19.14
CA ASN A 99 -6.52 2.24 18.04
C ASN A 99 -5.32 3.07 17.61
N LYS A 100 -4.55 3.64 18.56
CA LYS A 100 -3.37 4.48 18.25
C LYS A 100 -2.25 3.68 17.60
N ALA A 101 -2.05 2.42 17.99
CA ALA A 101 -1.10 1.52 17.34
C ALA A 101 -1.65 0.85 16.08
N ASN A 102 -2.88 1.16 15.64
CA ASN A 102 -3.53 0.50 14.50
C ASN A 102 -3.43 -1.04 14.56
N VAL A 103 -3.57 -1.62 15.75
CA VAL A 103 -3.31 -3.05 15.95
C VAL A 103 -4.34 -3.87 15.19
N ARG A 104 -3.86 -4.86 14.45
CA ARG A 104 -4.71 -5.79 13.71
C ARG A 104 -4.16 -7.20 13.87
N ALA A 105 -5.00 -8.11 14.31
CA ALA A 105 -4.74 -9.54 14.20
C ALA A 105 -5.78 -10.18 13.27
N TRP A 106 -5.35 -11.21 12.54
CA TRP A 106 -6.18 -11.93 11.58
C TRP A 106 -5.86 -13.40 11.57
N SER A 107 -6.83 -14.20 11.14
CA SER A 107 -6.69 -15.62 10.89
C SER A 107 -6.00 -15.84 9.55
N LEU A 108 -4.99 -16.70 9.52
CA LEU A 108 -4.37 -17.14 8.28
C LEU A 108 -5.25 -18.13 7.53
N ILE A 109 -6.30 -18.69 8.15
CA ILE A 109 -7.16 -19.68 7.51
C ILE A 109 -8.14 -18.99 6.57
N ASP A 110 -8.87 -17.99 7.08
CA ASP A 110 -10.03 -17.37 6.45
C ASP A 110 -9.95 -15.82 6.42
N GLY A 111 -8.83 -15.22 6.83
CA GLY A 111 -8.64 -13.77 6.78
C GLY A 111 -9.41 -12.96 7.81
N LYS A 112 -10.28 -13.61 8.61
CA LYS A 112 -11.14 -12.93 9.58
C LYS A 112 -10.34 -12.28 10.70
N SER A 113 -10.88 -11.19 11.25
CA SER A 113 -10.24 -10.46 12.35
C SER A 113 -10.21 -11.30 13.63
N VAL A 114 -9.06 -11.34 14.28
CA VAL A 114 -8.85 -11.99 15.58
C VAL A 114 -8.79 -10.91 16.67
N PRO A 115 -9.56 -11.06 17.76
CA PRO A 115 -9.56 -10.05 18.82
C PRO A 115 -8.25 -10.03 19.61
N ILE A 116 -7.80 -8.82 19.96
CA ILE A 116 -6.72 -8.60 20.91
C ILE A 116 -7.29 -8.75 22.32
N THR A 117 -6.79 -9.73 23.08
CA THR A 117 -7.30 -10.06 24.41
C THR A 117 -6.42 -9.56 25.54
N LYS A 118 -5.16 -9.22 25.25
CA LYS A 118 -4.19 -8.75 26.25
C LYS A 118 -3.40 -7.57 25.74
N VAL A 119 -3.28 -6.55 26.59
CA VAL A 119 -2.43 -5.38 26.38
C VAL A 119 -1.57 -5.22 27.62
N MET A 120 -0.26 -5.17 27.45
CA MET A 120 0.70 -4.96 28.54
C MET A 120 1.57 -3.76 28.22
N VAL A 121 1.63 -2.79 29.12
CA VAL A 121 2.47 -1.61 29.01
C VAL A 121 3.66 -1.77 29.94
N LYS A 122 4.87 -1.54 29.44
CA LYS A 122 6.10 -1.53 30.24
C LYS A 122 6.90 -0.26 29.93
N LYS A 123 7.48 0.36 30.96
CA LYS A 123 8.44 1.44 30.76
C LYS A 123 9.68 0.89 30.07
N SER A 124 10.20 1.62 29.09
CA SER A 124 11.43 1.22 28.39
C SER A 124 12.66 1.77 29.12
N ASN A 125 13.78 1.09 28.94
CA ASN A 125 15.10 1.54 29.39
C ASN A 125 15.88 2.27 28.28
N GLU A 126 15.31 2.35 27.07
CA GLU A 126 15.95 2.99 25.92
C GLU A 126 15.68 4.51 25.93
N SER A 127 16.71 5.32 25.67
CA SER A 127 16.65 6.79 25.80
C SER A 127 15.60 7.49 24.94
N GLN A 128 15.14 6.87 23.85
CA GLN A 128 14.17 7.45 22.91
C GLN A 128 12.77 6.84 23.00
N VAL A 129 12.64 5.67 23.63
CA VAL A 129 11.35 4.98 23.77
C VAL A 129 10.89 5.19 25.20
N ALA A 130 9.71 5.76 25.39
CA ALA A 130 9.17 5.95 26.74
C ALA A 130 8.60 4.64 27.29
N TYR A 131 7.84 3.92 26.46
CA TYR A 131 7.17 2.68 26.83
C TYR A 131 7.15 1.69 25.67
N VAL A 132 7.07 0.40 25.99
CA VAL A 132 6.80 -0.68 25.05
C VAL A 132 5.45 -1.28 25.39
N VAL A 133 4.54 -1.34 24.40
CA VAL A 133 3.23 -1.95 24.55
C VAL A 133 3.23 -3.29 23.82
N THR A 134 2.87 -4.36 24.53
CA THR A 134 2.72 -5.70 23.96
C THR A 134 1.24 -6.03 23.80
N PHE A 135 0.81 -6.28 22.57
CA PHE A 135 -0.53 -6.74 22.22
C PHE A 135 -0.52 -8.25 22.02
N SER A 136 -1.56 -8.97 22.45
CA SER A 136 -1.65 -10.41 22.23
C SER A 136 -3.09 -10.90 22.00
N THR A 137 -3.21 -11.91 21.15
CA THR A 137 -4.45 -12.68 20.93
C THR A 137 -4.65 -13.74 22.02
N LYS A 138 -5.83 -14.38 22.02
CA LYS A 138 -6.14 -15.49 22.93
C LYS A 138 -5.16 -16.67 22.80
N LYS A 139 -4.63 -16.90 21.60
CA LYS A 139 -3.65 -17.97 21.34
C LYS A 139 -2.20 -17.55 21.63
N ASN A 140 -1.97 -16.39 22.24
CA ASN A 140 -0.65 -15.81 22.52
C ASN A 140 0.15 -15.42 21.27
N THR A 141 -0.51 -15.12 20.15
CA THR A 141 0.15 -14.44 19.03
C THR A 141 0.35 -12.98 19.43
N SER A 142 1.60 -12.50 19.48
CA SER A 142 1.93 -11.23 20.13
C SER A 142 2.87 -10.34 19.33
N ILE A 143 2.68 -9.02 19.44
CA ILE A 143 3.54 -7.99 18.84
C ILE A 143 3.81 -6.86 19.83
N GLN A 144 4.95 -6.19 19.66
CA GLN A 144 5.33 -5.01 20.42
C GLN A 144 5.27 -3.75 19.56
N ALA A 145 4.75 -2.67 20.15
CA ALA A 145 4.80 -1.33 19.60
C ALA A 145 5.57 -0.42 20.55
N ASN A 146 6.44 0.42 19.99
CA ASN A 146 7.17 1.41 20.75
C ASN A 146 6.32 2.65 20.93
N VAL A 147 6.38 3.26 22.13
CA VAL A 147 5.69 4.51 22.44
C VAL A 147 6.73 5.59 22.65
N TYR A 148 6.63 6.62 21.82
CA TYR A 148 7.46 7.80 21.89
C TYR A 148 6.64 8.92 22.53
N GLU A 149 7.11 9.41 23.68
CA GLU A 149 6.58 10.62 24.30
C GLU A 149 7.38 11.81 23.78
N GLY A 150 6.73 12.66 23.00
CA GLY A 150 7.34 13.87 22.45
C GLY A 150 6.40 15.04 22.62
N GLN A 151 6.94 16.26 22.71
CA GLN A 151 6.12 17.44 22.53
C GLN A 151 5.50 17.36 21.14
N VAL A 152 4.17 17.22 21.08
CA VAL A 152 3.45 17.51 19.85
C VAL A 152 3.63 19.01 19.69
N SER A 153 4.65 19.44 18.92
CA SER A 153 4.59 20.78 18.39
C SER A 153 3.22 20.85 17.72
N LYS A 154 2.35 21.75 18.19
CA LYS A 154 1.25 22.19 17.35
C LYS A 154 1.97 22.62 16.09
N MET A 155 1.90 21.83 15.04
CA MET A 155 2.21 22.33 13.71
C MET A 155 1.22 23.47 13.54
N SER A 156 1.67 24.69 13.82
CA SER A 156 1.03 25.85 13.29
C SER A 156 1.02 25.58 11.79
N PHE A 157 -0.17 25.64 11.18
CA PHE A 157 -0.24 25.59 9.71
C PHE A 157 0.55 26.74 9.08
N GLU A 158 0.97 27.75 9.86
CA GLU A 158 1.94 28.76 9.40
C GLU A 158 3.34 28.18 9.12
N THR A 159 3.67 27.02 9.69
CA THR A 159 4.90 26.27 9.39
C THR A 159 4.66 25.16 8.36
N LEU A 160 3.51 25.19 7.67
CA LEU A 160 3.31 24.51 6.40
C LEU A 160 3.78 25.37 5.22
N ALA A 161 4.76 26.27 5.44
CA ALA A 161 5.78 26.50 4.44
C ALA A 161 6.60 25.21 4.32
N ILE A 162 5.95 24.20 3.71
CA ILE A 162 6.57 22.97 3.26
C ILE A 162 7.82 23.43 2.52
N TYR A 163 8.98 23.06 3.04
CA TYR A 163 10.16 22.86 2.24
C TYR A 163 9.74 21.82 1.18
N LEU A 164 9.13 22.30 0.10
CA LEU A 164 9.36 21.73 -1.20
C LEU A 164 10.86 21.90 -1.32
N SER A 165 11.61 20.85 -0.97
CA SER A 165 12.88 20.66 -1.62
C SER A 165 12.52 20.65 -3.09
N GLU A 166 12.62 21.81 -3.73
CA GLU A 166 12.81 21.91 -5.16
C GLU A 166 14.14 21.19 -5.42
N GLU A 167 14.10 19.85 -5.40
CA GLU A 167 15.08 19.00 -6.04
C GLU A 167 14.81 19.00 -7.54
N HIS A 168 14.52 20.18 -8.07
CA HIS A 168 14.96 20.60 -9.36
C HIS A 168 15.91 21.77 -9.10
N GLN A 169 17.11 21.46 -8.62
CA GLN A 169 18.31 22.12 -9.17
C GLN A 169 18.44 21.74 -10.65
N SER A 170 17.37 21.96 -11.41
CA SER A 170 17.46 22.15 -12.83
C SER A 170 18.26 23.43 -12.97
N ASN A 171 19.53 23.24 -13.36
CA ASN A 171 20.52 24.26 -13.56
C ASN A 171 19.88 25.43 -14.32
N ARG A 172 19.42 26.46 -13.60
CA ARG A 172 18.66 27.59 -14.18
C ARG A 172 19.47 28.21 -15.31
N TRP A 173 20.80 28.20 -15.13
CA TRP A 173 21.79 28.54 -16.13
C TRP A 173 21.67 27.69 -17.40
N SER A 174 21.58 26.35 -17.31
CA SER A 174 21.39 25.48 -18.48
C SER A 174 20.12 25.77 -19.26
N ILE A 175 18.98 25.96 -18.60
CA ILE A 175 17.73 26.28 -19.31
C ILE A 175 17.85 27.65 -20.00
N THR A 176 18.37 28.66 -19.30
CA THR A 176 18.57 29.98 -19.91
C THR A 176 19.57 29.94 -21.07
N SER A 177 20.65 29.15 -20.96
CA SER A 177 21.64 29.00 -22.03
C SER A 177 21.07 28.30 -23.25
N ILE A 178 20.22 27.28 -23.08
CA ILE A 178 19.55 26.60 -24.20
C ILE A 178 18.58 27.55 -24.90
N ALA A 179 17.76 28.29 -24.15
CA ALA A 179 16.80 29.25 -24.72
C ALA A 179 17.48 30.40 -25.48
N VAL A 180 18.57 30.95 -24.92
CA VAL A 180 19.38 31.97 -25.59
C VAL A 180 20.07 31.40 -26.83
N GLY A 181 20.62 30.19 -26.73
CA GLY A 181 21.22 29.49 -27.87
C GLY A 181 20.26 29.30 -29.03
N MET A 182 19.04 28.83 -28.77
CA MET A 182 18.00 28.67 -29.81
C MET A 182 17.61 30.00 -30.47
N SER A 183 17.74 31.12 -29.77
CA SER A 183 17.40 32.45 -30.30
C SER A 183 18.53 33.05 -31.16
N ILE A 184 19.79 32.81 -30.80
CA ILE A 184 20.95 33.42 -31.48
C ILE A 184 21.37 32.64 -32.74
N LEU A 185 21.23 31.32 -32.74
CA LEU A 185 21.63 30.45 -33.85
C LEU A 185 21.02 30.84 -35.21
N PRO A 186 19.70 31.12 -35.35
CA PRO A 186 19.14 31.56 -36.63
C PRO A 186 19.67 32.93 -37.07
N ILE A 187 19.97 33.84 -36.13
CA ILE A 187 20.51 35.17 -36.44
C ILE A 187 21.92 35.05 -37.04
N ILE A 188 22.77 34.20 -36.45
CA ILE A 188 24.11 33.93 -36.97
C ILE A 188 24.03 33.32 -38.37
N LEU A 189 23.10 32.37 -38.59
CA LEU A 189 22.95 31.71 -39.88
C LEU A 189 22.51 32.70 -40.98
N ILE A 190 21.58 33.60 -40.67
CA ILE A 190 21.18 34.69 -41.56
C ILE A 190 22.38 35.61 -41.88
N LEU A 191 23.18 35.97 -40.88
CA LEU A 191 24.36 36.80 -41.09
C LEU A 191 25.39 36.13 -42.01
N VAL A 192 25.69 34.84 -41.80
CA VAL A 192 26.62 34.07 -42.64
C VAL A 192 26.13 34.00 -44.08
N VAL A 193 24.84 33.69 -44.29
CA VAL A 193 24.23 33.66 -45.63
C VAL A 193 24.30 35.04 -46.28
N SER A 194 23.98 36.10 -45.53
CA SER A 194 24.01 37.47 -46.05
C SER A 194 25.42 37.89 -46.49
N PHE A 195 26.44 37.54 -45.70
CA PHE A 195 27.84 37.81 -46.03
C PHE A 195 28.29 37.03 -47.27
N TYR A 196 27.87 35.77 -47.37
CA TYR A 196 28.18 34.94 -48.53
C TYR A 196 27.54 35.49 -49.82
N LEU A 197 26.27 35.92 -49.74
CA LEU A 197 25.56 36.57 -50.85
C LEU A 197 26.22 37.89 -51.25
N GLN A 198 26.61 38.74 -50.29
CA GLN A 198 27.33 39.99 -50.58
C GLN A 198 28.65 39.72 -51.31
N LYS A 199 29.41 38.71 -50.88
CA LYS A 199 30.66 38.33 -51.54
C LYS A 199 30.44 37.87 -52.98
N GLN A 200 29.41 37.05 -53.23
CA GLN A 200 29.06 36.61 -54.59
C GLN A 200 28.55 37.77 -55.46
N LEU A 201 27.77 38.69 -54.90
CA LEU A 201 27.31 39.89 -55.60
C LEU A 201 28.48 40.77 -56.01
N HIS A 202 29.44 41.03 -55.12
CA HIS A 202 30.65 41.79 -55.44
C HIS A 202 31.47 41.11 -56.54
N ALA A 203 31.69 39.79 -56.46
CA ALA A 203 32.40 39.05 -57.49
C ALA A 203 31.67 39.11 -58.85
N SER A 204 30.33 39.03 -58.85
CA SER A 204 29.53 39.12 -60.07
C SER A 204 29.54 40.54 -60.67
N GLN A 205 29.49 41.57 -59.83
CA GLN A 205 29.61 42.97 -60.27
C GLN A 205 30.98 43.25 -60.90
N GLN A 206 32.08 42.74 -60.33
CA GLN A 206 33.40 42.86 -60.95
C GLN A 206 33.41 42.28 -62.37
N ILE A 207 32.81 41.10 -62.58
CA ILE A 207 32.71 40.47 -63.90
C ILE A 207 31.81 41.26 -64.87
N LEU A 208 30.73 41.87 -64.37
CA LEU A 208 29.76 42.61 -65.19
C LEU A 208 30.23 44.02 -65.59
N TYR A 209 31.09 44.66 -64.78
CA TYR A 209 31.55 46.03 -64.98
C TYR A 209 33.03 46.16 -65.42
N GLU A 210 33.83 45.08 -65.42
CA GLU A 210 35.16 45.03 -66.06
C GLU A 210 35.07 44.73 -67.56
N LYS A 211 34.32 45.54 -68.31
CA LYS A 211 34.31 45.49 -69.79
C LYS A 211 34.58 46.86 -70.40
#